data_AF-A0A9W3VGE0-F1
#
_entry.id   AF-A0A9W3VGE0-F1
#
_cell.length_a   1.000
_cell.length_b   1.000
_cell.length_c   1.000
_cell.angle_alpha   90.00
_cell.angle_beta   90.00
_cell.angle_gamma   90.00
#
_symmetry.space_group_name_H-M   'P 1'
#
loop_
_entity.id
_entity.type
_entity.pdbx_description
1 polymer ?
#
loop_
_entity_poly.entity_id
_entity_poly.type
_entity_poly.pdbx_seq_one_letter_code
_entity_poly.pdbx_strand_id
1 'polypeptide(L)'
;MALDRWLTDEERARAKANGIGTKTLYYRLYISDKWELEEALTAPPGTVRHEYEGENHKWLKLAKANGIKVKLFHQRRKLGWGHHKAATKPVRKKKVPGNER
;
A
#
# COMPACT_ATOMS: atom_id res chain seq x y z
N MET A 1 9.81 12.63 -6.19
CA MET A 1 9.62 13.90 -5.43
C MET A 1 8.33 14.55 -5.89
N ALA A 2 7.62 15.30 -5.04
CA ALA A 2 6.45 16.05 -5.48
C ALA A 2 6.87 17.22 -6.38
N LEU A 3 6.12 17.46 -7.45
CA LEU A 3 6.36 18.55 -8.39
C LEU A 3 5.95 19.89 -7.74
N ASP A 4 6.88 20.84 -7.65
CA ASP A 4 6.65 22.15 -6.99
C ASP A 4 6.13 23.23 -7.96
N ARG A 5 5.88 22.90 -9.23
CA ARG A 5 5.37 23.85 -10.25
C ARG A 5 3.95 23.54 -10.68
N TRP A 6 3.29 24.54 -11.27
CA TRP A 6 1.99 24.38 -11.92
C TRP A 6 2.07 23.52 -13.18
N LEU A 7 1.04 22.70 -13.37
CA LEU A 7 0.88 21.83 -14.52
C LEU A 7 0.39 22.62 -15.75
N THR A 8 1.03 22.44 -16.90
CA THR A 8 0.62 23.11 -18.13
C THR A 8 -0.52 22.38 -18.84
N ASP A 9 -1.27 23.08 -19.68
CA ASP A 9 -2.36 22.45 -20.46
C ASP A 9 -1.84 21.42 -21.47
N GLU A 10 -0.61 21.56 -21.96
CA GLU A 10 0.04 20.57 -22.83
C GLU A 10 0.26 19.24 -22.10
N GLU A 11 0.71 19.29 -20.84
CA GLU A 11 0.89 18.10 -19.99
C GLU A 11 -0.46 17.42 -19.73
N ARG A 12 -1.51 18.22 -19.49
CA ARG A 12 -2.88 17.70 -19.33
C ARG A 12 -3.39 17.06 -20.62
N ALA A 13 -3.11 17.65 -21.78
CA ALA A 13 -3.48 17.11 -23.08
C ALA A 13 -2.74 15.79 -23.36
N ARG A 14 -1.44 15.71 -23.06
CA ARG A 14 -0.64 14.49 -23.19
C ARG A 14 -1.15 13.39 -22.27
N ALA A 15 -1.45 13.70 -21.01
CA ALA A 15 -2.03 12.75 -20.08
C ALA A 15 -3.42 12.26 -20.56
N LYS A 16 -4.25 13.16 -21.06
CA LYS A 16 -5.56 12.82 -21.63
C LYS A 16 -5.45 11.89 -22.85
N ALA A 17 -4.45 12.11 -23.71
CA ALA A 17 -4.15 11.22 -24.83
C ALA A 17 -3.76 9.81 -24.37
N ASN A 18 -3.09 9.70 -23.21
CA ASN A 18 -2.75 8.43 -22.56
C ASN A 18 -3.88 7.87 -21.65
N GLY A 19 -5.07 8.48 -21.66
CA GLY A 19 -6.22 8.04 -20.86
C GLY A 19 -6.13 8.37 -19.36
N ILE A 20 -5.24 9.27 -18.97
CA ILE A 20 -5.03 9.67 -17.57
C ILE A 20 -5.86 10.91 -17.28
N GLY A 21 -6.76 10.78 -16.30
CA GLY A 21 -7.60 11.89 -15.84
C GLY A 21 -6.79 12.94 -15.08
N THR A 22 -7.28 14.17 -15.09
CA THR A 22 -6.65 15.32 -14.41
C THR A 22 -6.48 15.10 -12.90
N LYS A 23 -7.49 14.49 -12.25
CA LYS A 23 -7.42 14.11 -10.83
C LYS A 23 -6.34 13.08 -10.54
N THR A 24 -6.19 12.09 -11.42
CA THR A 24 -5.16 11.05 -11.31
C THR A 24 -3.78 11.67 -11.45
N LEU A 25 -3.59 12.53 -12.46
CA LEU A 25 -2.34 13.24 -12.68
C LEU A 25 -1.97 14.14 -11.49
N TYR A 26 -2.94 14.89 -10.94
CA TYR A 26 -2.75 15.72 -9.76
C TYR A 26 -2.29 14.89 -8.54
N TYR A 27 -2.94 13.76 -8.28
CA TYR A 27 -2.54 12.87 -7.19
C TYR A 27 -1.11 12.35 -7.37
N ARG A 28 -0.74 11.97 -8.59
CA ARG A 28 0.60 11.47 -8.91
C ARG A 28 1.68 12.53 -8.68
N LEU A 29 1.46 13.76 -9.14
CA LEU A 29 2.48 14.80 -9.12
C LEU A 29 2.60 15.55 -7.80
N TYR A 30 1.50 15.79 -7.09
CA TYR A 30 1.48 16.67 -5.91
C TYR A 30 1.28 15.94 -4.59
N ILE A 31 0.59 14.79 -4.59
CA ILE A 31 0.25 14.07 -3.35
C ILE A 31 1.22 12.90 -3.13
N SER A 32 1.57 12.20 -4.20
CA SER A 32 2.49 11.06 -4.13
C SER A 32 3.92 11.50 -4.40
N ASP A 33 4.85 11.03 -3.58
CA ASP A 33 6.29 11.19 -3.77
C ASP A 33 6.89 10.16 -4.74
N LYS A 34 6.08 9.19 -5.16
CA LYS A 34 6.49 7.96 -5.85
C LYS A 34 6.48 8.02 -7.38
N TRP A 35 5.96 9.10 -7.95
CA TRP A 35 5.84 9.27 -9.40
C TRP A 35 6.85 10.29 -9.90
N GLU A 36 7.52 9.93 -10.99
CA GLU A 36 8.27 10.89 -11.82
C GLU A 36 7.34 11.54 -12.85
N LEU A 37 7.69 12.73 -13.35
CA LEU A 37 6.85 13.52 -14.25
C LEU A 37 6.45 12.74 -15.51
N GLU A 38 7.42 12.16 -16.21
CA GLU A 38 7.19 11.39 -17.44
C GLU A 38 6.35 10.14 -17.18
N GLU A 39 6.60 9.45 -16.06
CA GLU A 39 5.83 8.25 -15.68
C GLU A 39 4.38 8.62 -15.34
N ALA A 40 4.17 9.74 -14.66
CA ALA A 40 2.85 10.22 -14.32
C ALA A 40 2.00 10.59 -15.55
N LEU A 41 2.64 11.02 -16.65
CA LEU A 41 2.01 11.41 -17.91
C LEU A 41 1.75 10.24 -18.88
N THR A 42 2.52 9.16 -18.76
CA THR A 42 2.49 8.03 -19.72
C THR A 42 1.83 6.77 -19.14
N ALA A 43 1.95 6.53 -17.84
CA ALA A 43 1.45 5.29 -17.25
C ALA A 43 -0.08 5.31 -17.10
N PRO A 44 -0.82 4.38 -17.71
CA PRO A 44 -2.26 4.29 -17.48
C PRO A 44 -2.59 3.95 -16.01
N PRO A 45 -3.79 4.31 -15.51
CA PRO A 45 -4.19 3.98 -14.15
C PRO A 45 -4.28 2.46 -13.96
N GLY A 46 -3.65 1.94 -12.91
CA GLY A 46 -3.73 0.52 -12.52
C GLY A 46 -2.62 -0.39 -13.07
N THR A 47 -1.73 0.10 -13.93
CA THR A 47 -0.58 -0.68 -14.42
C THR A 47 0.61 -0.63 -13.48
N VAL A 48 0.98 0.57 -13.03
CA VAL A 48 2.09 0.77 -12.09
C VAL A 48 1.57 0.62 -10.67
N ARG A 49 2.17 -0.32 -9.92
CA ARG A 49 1.93 -0.50 -8.49
C ARG A 49 3.22 -0.18 -7.74
N HIS A 50 3.29 1.02 -7.15
CA HIS A 50 4.36 1.32 -6.20
C HIS A 50 4.15 0.49 -4.93
N GLU A 51 5.20 -0.15 -4.43
CA GLU A 51 5.13 -0.92 -3.19
C GLU A 51 4.83 0.03 -2.02
N TYR A 52 3.84 -0.32 -1.19
CA TYR A 52 3.49 0.46 -0.02
C TYR A 52 4.56 0.23 1.07
N GLU A 53 5.45 1.19 1.27
CA GLU A 53 6.50 1.16 2.30
C GLU A 53 6.08 1.79 3.64
N GLY A 54 4.77 1.91 3.91
CA GLY A 54 4.32 2.46 5.20
C GLY A 54 4.77 1.61 6.38
N GLU A 55 4.80 2.19 7.59
CA GLU A 55 5.28 1.51 8.81
C GLU A 55 4.64 0.13 9.02
N ASN A 56 3.34 0.01 8.73
CA ASN A 56 2.61 -1.25 8.81
C ASN A 56 3.18 -2.34 7.89
N HIS A 57 3.73 -2.00 6.73
CA HIS A 57 4.25 -2.96 5.77
C HIS A 57 5.45 -3.75 6.33
N LYS A 58 6.38 -3.07 7.01
CA LYS A 58 7.51 -3.72 7.71
C LYS A 58 7.02 -4.75 8.72
N TRP A 59 6.01 -4.39 9.50
CA TRP A 59 5.44 -5.27 10.52
C TRP A 59 4.61 -6.42 9.92
N LEU A 60 3.96 -6.20 8.77
CA LEU A 60 3.26 -7.25 8.02
C LEU A 60 4.24 -8.26 7.43
N LYS A 61 5.36 -7.82 6.86
CA LYS A 61 6.47 -8.69 6.42
C LYS A 61 6.99 -9.53 7.59
N LEU A 62 7.24 -8.91 8.75
CA LEU A 62 7.66 -9.61 9.97
C LEU A 62 6.59 -10.61 10.47
N ALA A 63 5.32 -10.22 10.50
CA ALA A 63 4.22 -11.09 10.91
C ALA A 63 4.11 -12.32 9.99
N LYS A 64 4.24 -12.12 8.68
CA LYS A 64 4.21 -13.20 7.69
C LYS A 64 5.39 -14.17 7.88
N ALA A 65 6.59 -13.65 8.15
CA ALA A 65 7.77 -14.47 8.48
C ALA A 65 7.56 -15.31 9.76
N ASN A 66 6.82 -14.76 10.74
CA ASN A 66 6.43 -15.47 11.96
C ASN A 66 5.16 -16.35 11.81
N GLY A 67 4.65 -16.54 10.58
CA GLY A 67 3.44 -17.33 10.31
C GLY A 67 2.13 -16.71 10.81
N ILE A 68 2.14 -15.42 11.18
CA ILE A 68 0.97 -14.67 11.61
C ILE A 68 0.24 -14.13 10.38
N LYS A 69 -1.05 -14.47 10.27
CA LYS A 69 -1.92 -13.94 9.22
C LYS A 69 -2.09 -12.42 9.36
N VAL A 70 -2.07 -11.70 8.24
CA VAL A 70 -2.30 -10.24 8.15
C VAL A 70 -3.56 -9.81 8.91
N LYS A 71 -4.67 -10.56 8.75
CA LYS A 71 -5.93 -10.32 9.47
C LYS A 71 -5.75 -10.33 11.00
N LEU A 72 -4.93 -11.26 11.52
CA LEU A 72 -4.66 -11.37 12.94
C LEU A 72 -3.76 -10.23 13.43
N PHE A 73 -2.77 -9.80 12.63
CA PHE A 73 -1.98 -8.61 12.94
C PHE A 73 -2.87 -7.36 13.08
N HIS A 74 -3.78 -7.11 12.13
CA HIS A 74 -4.72 -5.99 12.23
C HIS A 74 -5.67 -6.11 13.41
N GLN A 75 -6.16 -7.31 13.72
CA GLN A 75 -6.97 -7.54 14.91
C GLN A 75 -6.20 -7.19 16.19
N ARG A 76 -4.94 -7.62 16.30
CA ARG A 76 -4.07 -7.28 17.44
C ARG A 76 -3.83 -5.77 17.53
N ARG A 77 -3.59 -5.08 16.42
CA ARG A 77 -3.50 -3.62 16.35
C ARG A 77 -4.79 -2.94 16.84
N LYS A 78 -5.97 -3.41 16.43
CA LYS A 78 -7.27 -2.91 16.90
C LYS A 78 -7.49 -3.14 18.40
N LEU A 79 -6.92 -4.20 18.96
CA LEU A 79 -6.90 -4.48 20.40
C LEU A 79 -5.83 -3.66 21.16
N GLY A 80 -5.21 -2.66 20.53
CA GLY A 80 -4.20 -1.80 21.15
C GLY A 80 -2.81 -2.42 21.27
N TRP A 81 -2.51 -3.53 20.57
CA TRP A 81 -1.18 -4.11 20.63
C TRP A 81 -0.17 -3.25 19.87
N GLY A 82 1.02 -3.08 20.46
CA GLY A 82 2.17 -2.51 19.75
C GLY A 82 2.55 -3.35 18.53
N HIS A 83 3.08 -2.70 17.50
CA HIS A 83 3.39 -3.32 16.20
C HIS A 83 4.30 -4.56 16.32
N HIS A 84 5.39 -4.45 17.08
CA HIS A 84 6.30 -5.56 17.36
C HIS A 84 5.58 -6.74 18.04
N LYS A 85 4.79 -6.46 19.10
CA LYS A 85 4.04 -7.48 19.84
C LYS A 85 3.00 -8.16 18.94
N ALA A 86 2.35 -7.40 18.07
CA ALA A 86 1.37 -7.93 17.13
C ALA A 86 1.99 -8.86 16.09
N ALA A 87 3.23 -8.58 15.65
CA ALA A 87 3.95 -9.32 14.62
C ALA A 87 4.80 -10.51 15.11
N THR A 88 5.07 -10.63 16.41
CA THR A 88 5.95 -11.68 16.96
C THR A 88 5.25 -12.71 17.83
N LYS A 89 4.11 -12.37 18.45
CA LYS A 89 3.45 -13.29 19.38
C LYS A 89 2.80 -14.47 18.64
N PRO A 90 3.11 -15.73 19.01
CA PRO A 90 2.58 -16.90 18.33
C PRO A 90 1.06 -16.98 18.46
N VAL A 91 0.42 -17.60 17.47
CA VAL A 91 -1.02 -17.86 17.50
C VAL A 91 -1.28 -19.02 18.44
N ARG A 92 -2.21 -18.88 19.40
CA ARG A 92 -2.66 -20.02 20.20
C ARG A 92 -3.23 -21.08 19.26
N LYS A 93 -2.68 -22.29 19.28
CA LYS A 93 -3.25 -23.44 18.56
C LYS A 93 -4.66 -23.67 19.10
N LYS A 94 -5.67 -23.71 18.22
CA LYS A 94 -6.99 -24.17 18.62
C LYS A 94 -6.84 -25.63 19.05
N LYS A 95 -7.33 -25.99 20.24
CA LYS A 95 -7.56 -27.39 20.57
C LYS A 95 -8.59 -27.88 19.56
N VAL A 96 -8.18 -28.70 18.60
CA VAL A 96 -9.12 -29.42 17.74
C VAL A 96 -9.81 -30.40 18.68
N PRO A 97 -11.13 -30.29 18.94
CA PRO A 97 -11.82 -31.38 19.62
C PRO A 97 -11.68 -32.61 18.71
N GLY A 98 -10.99 -33.63 19.20
CA GLY A 98 -10.79 -34.89 18.48
C GLY A 98 -12.15 -35.45 18.10
N ASN A 99 -12.41 -35.53 16.80
CA ASN A 99 -13.60 -36.17 16.29
C ASN A 99 -13.26 -37.66 16.14
N GLU A 100 -13.26 -38.37 17.27
CA GLU A 100 -13.33 -39.83 17.28
C GLU A 100 -14.78 -40.20 16.94
N ARG A 101 -14.99 -40.71 15.72
CA ARG A 101 -16.19 -41.42 15.29
C ARG A 101 -15.76 -42.61 14.45
#